data_AF-A0ABD2LND7-F1
#
_entry.id   AF-A0ABD2LND7-F1
#
_cell.length_a   1.000
_cell.length_b   1.000
_cell.length_c   1.000
_cell.angle_alpha   90.00
_cell.angle_beta   90.00
_cell.angle_gamma   90.00
#
_symmetry.space_group_name_H-M   'P 1'
#
loop_
_entity.id
_entity.type
_entity.pdbx_description
1 polymer ?
#
loop_
_entity_poly.entity_id
_entity_poly.type
_entity_poly.pdbx_seq_one_letter_code
_entity_poly.pdbx_strand_id
1 'polypeptide(L)'
;MGRPEFSPRGGGGRGGGGFRGRGGGGDRGGRGGGGRGFRGGGGGGGFRQSNGEGGGGGGGFKRGFGGRGGSPRGGGGGRGGGGSPRGRGGSPRGRGGSPRGGGAGGGMRGGRKVIVEPHRIRGIFIVKGKEDALCTLNMVPGESVYGEKRIASQQTENAPMAITPKVEETTNGSNGVSTPAAAATGPAPPVEYRVWNPFRSKLAAAVMAGIEDTHIYPGARVLYLGAASGTSVSHVSDIVGPEGMVYAVEFSHRSGRDLLGMAKKRPNVVPIVDDARHPHKYSMMIGIVDTIFSDVAQPDQARIVAHNAHKFLKNNGHVVISIKANCVDSTAEPEAVFAGEVNKLREEQFKPIEQVTLEPYERDHAVVVAEYRAAKKKVKKEKKEQMEEE
;
A
#
# COMPACT_ATOMS: atom_id res chain seq x y z
N MET A 1 69.00 10.34 12.06
CA MET A 1 69.23 10.05 13.49
C MET A 1 67.89 10.22 14.20
N GLY A 2 67.26 9.29 14.90
CA GLY A 2 67.47 7.88 15.23
C GLY A 2 66.21 7.47 16.00
N ARG A 3 65.64 6.30 15.69
CA ARG A 3 64.51 5.70 16.43
C ARG A 3 64.96 5.24 17.82
N PRO A 4 64.00 4.94 18.71
CA PRO A 4 63.94 3.59 19.27
C PRO A 4 62.46 3.11 19.24
N GLU A 5 62.04 2.01 18.61
CA GLU A 5 62.36 0.58 18.80
C GLU A 5 62.44 0.12 20.26
N PHE A 6 61.36 -0.53 20.71
CA PHE A 6 61.43 -1.62 21.69
C PHE A 6 60.43 -2.71 21.30
N SER A 7 60.98 -3.84 20.86
CA SER A 7 60.30 -5.10 20.56
C SER A 7 60.37 -6.06 21.78
N PRO A 8 59.63 -7.18 21.77
CA PRO A 8 59.08 -7.82 22.97
C PRO A 8 60.00 -8.88 23.57
N ARG A 9 59.94 -9.06 24.90
CA ARG A 9 60.50 -10.23 25.57
C ARG A 9 59.54 -11.40 25.49
N GLY A 10 60.00 -12.45 24.82
CA GLY A 10 59.49 -13.81 24.96
C GLY A 10 60.08 -14.55 26.17
N GLY A 11 59.46 -15.71 26.42
CA GLY A 11 59.82 -16.79 27.35
C GLY A 11 58.52 -17.56 27.61
N GLY A 12 58.23 -18.73 27.00
CA GLY A 12 59.06 -19.93 26.89
C GLY A 12 59.04 -20.64 28.25
N GLY A 13 58.54 -21.85 28.45
CA GLY A 13 57.96 -22.90 27.61
C GLY A 13 57.88 -24.19 28.45
N ARG A 14 57.39 -25.28 27.81
CA ARG A 14 57.36 -26.71 28.26
C ARG A 14 56.28 -27.04 29.28
N GLY A 15 55.55 -28.15 29.22
CA GLY A 15 55.53 -29.38 28.42
C GLY A 15 54.51 -30.29 29.13
N GLY A 16 53.63 -31.06 28.47
CA GLY A 16 53.94 -32.30 27.78
C GLY A 16 53.07 -33.44 28.39
N GLY A 17 52.53 -34.33 27.54
CA GLY A 17 51.74 -35.51 27.90
C GLY A 17 50.29 -35.42 27.39
N GLY A 18 49.79 -36.15 26.39
CA GLY A 18 50.26 -37.38 25.76
C GLY A 18 49.55 -38.60 26.35
N PHE A 19 48.31 -38.88 25.93
CA PHE A 19 47.70 -40.22 26.07
C PHE A 19 46.83 -40.58 24.87
N ARG A 20 47.16 -41.74 24.29
CA ARG A 20 46.53 -42.43 23.17
C ARG A 20 45.32 -43.25 23.64
N GLY A 21 44.29 -43.31 22.80
CA GLY A 21 43.79 -44.56 22.20
C GLY A 21 42.89 -45.52 23.00
N ARG A 22 41.66 -45.68 22.52
CA ARG A 22 40.89 -46.96 22.36
C ARG A 22 39.62 -46.62 21.55
N GLY A 23 39.21 -47.28 20.47
CA GLY A 23 39.57 -48.56 19.88
C GLY A 23 38.48 -49.62 20.12
N GLY A 24 37.67 -49.92 19.09
CA GLY A 24 36.77 -51.09 18.96
C GLY A 24 35.28 -50.76 19.12
N GLY A 25 34.35 -51.09 18.23
CA GLY A 25 34.29 -52.10 17.16
C GLY A 25 33.12 -53.05 17.44
N GLY A 26 32.23 -53.30 16.45
CA GLY A 26 31.19 -54.33 16.60
C GLY A 26 29.99 -54.23 15.64
N ASP A 27 30.09 -54.93 14.51
CA ASP A 27 29.02 -55.39 13.61
C ASP A 27 27.90 -56.20 14.29
N ARG A 28 26.70 -56.16 13.67
CA ARG A 28 25.76 -57.28 13.37
C ARG A 28 24.46 -56.68 12.80
N GLY A 29 24.10 -56.93 11.54
CA GLY A 29 23.25 -58.07 11.11
C GLY A 29 21.76 -57.72 11.29
N GLY A 30 20.85 -57.69 10.32
CA GLY A 30 20.66 -58.57 9.15
C GLY A 30 19.32 -59.32 9.31
N ARG A 31 18.28 -58.94 8.54
CA ARG A 31 17.06 -59.70 8.13
C ARG A 31 16.16 -58.69 7.39
N GLY A 32 15.85 -58.80 6.09
CA GLY A 32 15.18 -59.92 5.39
C GLY A 32 13.66 -59.75 5.56
N GLY A 33 12.78 -59.70 4.57
CA GLY A 33 12.83 -59.85 3.12
C GLY A 33 11.39 -59.79 2.56
N GLY A 34 11.25 -59.87 1.23
CA GLY A 34 9.97 -60.04 0.51
C GLY A 34 9.55 -58.79 -0.27
N GLY A 35 9.62 -58.70 -1.60
CA GLY A 35 9.61 -59.74 -2.63
C GLY A 35 8.19 -59.95 -3.14
N ARG A 36 7.87 -59.31 -4.29
CA ARG A 36 6.84 -59.58 -5.33
C ARG A 36 6.63 -58.24 -6.06
N GLY A 37 7.01 -58.01 -7.33
CA GLY A 37 7.13 -58.92 -8.46
C GLY A 37 5.83 -58.95 -9.26
N PHE A 38 5.94 -58.69 -10.56
CA PHE A 38 4.96 -58.78 -11.66
C PHE A 38 4.26 -57.46 -12.04
N ARG A 39 4.64 -56.80 -13.16
CA ARG A 39 4.43 -57.15 -14.60
C ARG A 39 2.95 -56.93 -14.95
N GLY A 40 2.53 -56.17 -15.96
CA GLY A 40 3.19 -55.54 -17.10
C GLY A 40 2.13 -55.33 -18.19
N GLY A 41 2.44 -54.50 -19.19
CA GLY A 41 1.69 -54.38 -20.45
C GLY A 41 0.52 -53.39 -20.39
N GLY A 42 0.29 -52.50 -21.35
CA GLY A 42 0.85 -52.40 -22.71
C GLY A 42 -0.29 -52.11 -23.69
N GLY A 43 -0.05 -51.20 -24.63
CA GLY A 43 -0.89 -50.95 -25.82
C GLY A 43 -1.92 -49.82 -25.63
N GLY A 44 -2.04 -48.80 -26.47
CA GLY A 44 -1.57 -48.60 -27.85
C GLY A 44 -2.76 -48.52 -28.82
N GLY A 45 -2.84 -47.43 -29.59
CA GLY A 45 -3.77 -47.20 -30.72
C GLY A 45 -4.95 -46.28 -30.37
N GLY A 46 -5.31 -45.20 -31.09
CA GLY A 46 -5.02 -44.77 -32.46
C GLY A 46 -6.29 -44.83 -33.34
N PHE A 47 -6.58 -43.74 -34.06
CA PHE A 47 -7.57 -43.59 -35.18
C PHE A 47 -9.06 -43.51 -34.80
N ARG A 48 -9.99 -42.84 -35.51
CA ARG A 48 -10.09 -41.76 -36.53
C ARG A 48 -11.61 -41.45 -36.67
N GLN A 49 -11.93 -40.19 -36.95
CA GLN A 49 -13.00 -39.67 -37.85
C GLN A 49 -14.44 -40.26 -37.96
N SER A 50 -15.38 -39.30 -37.96
CA SER A 50 -16.44 -39.02 -38.96
C SER A 50 -17.90 -39.46 -38.76
N ASN A 51 -18.74 -38.41 -38.79
CA ASN A 51 -19.98 -38.17 -39.57
C ASN A 51 -21.29 -38.95 -39.36
N GLY A 52 -22.37 -38.13 -39.41
CA GLY A 52 -23.72 -38.44 -39.90
C GLY A 52 -24.69 -38.90 -38.80
N GLU A 53 -25.97 -38.53 -38.73
CA GLU A 53 -26.84 -37.81 -39.66
C GLU A 53 -28.24 -37.65 -38.99
N GLY A 54 -29.02 -36.65 -39.42
CA GLY A 54 -30.50 -36.61 -39.31
C GLY A 54 -31.07 -36.01 -38.01
N GLY A 55 -32.07 -35.13 -38.01
CA GLY A 55 -32.98 -34.65 -39.04
C GLY A 55 -34.35 -34.33 -38.40
N GLY A 56 -35.05 -33.30 -38.90
CA GLY A 56 -36.48 -33.02 -38.64
C GLY A 56 -36.74 -32.22 -37.36
N GLY A 57 -37.29 -31.00 -37.41
CA GLY A 57 -38.68 -30.70 -37.78
C GLY A 57 -39.43 -30.38 -36.48
N GLY A 58 -39.78 -29.13 -36.16
CA GLY A 58 -40.89 -28.40 -36.76
C GLY A 58 -42.14 -28.56 -35.88
N GLY A 59 -42.70 -27.45 -35.38
CA GLY A 59 -44.05 -27.42 -34.80
C GLY A 59 -44.12 -26.84 -33.38
N GLY A 60 -44.40 -25.54 -33.29
CA GLY A 60 -44.88 -24.95 -32.04
C GLY A 60 -46.40 -25.00 -31.98
N PHE A 61 -46.99 -25.28 -30.81
CA PHE A 61 -48.34 -24.85 -30.46
C PHE A 61 -48.46 -24.62 -28.94
N LYS A 62 -49.02 -23.45 -28.60
CA LYS A 62 -49.37 -22.97 -27.26
C LYS A 62 -50.65 -23.64 -26.72
N ARG A 63 -50.84 -23.48 -25.39
CA ARG A 63 -52.04 -23.60 -24.52
C ARG A 63 -51.86 -24.78 -23.55
N GLY A 64 -52.13 -24.70 -22.24
CA GLY A 64 -52.86 -23.72 -21.44
C GLY A 64 -53.70 -24.48 -20.40
N PHE A 65 -53.50 -24.18 -19.11
CA PHE A 65 -54.39 -24.38 -17.95
C PHE A 65 -54.88 -25.78 -17.53
N GLY A 66 -54.58 -26.11 -16.27
CA GLY A 66 -55.62 -26.44 -15.27
C GLY A 66 -55.72 -27.89 -14.76
N GLY A 67 -55.34 -28.11 -13.49
CA GLY A 67 -56.17 -28.88 -12.55
C GLY A 67 -55.71 -30.28 -12.08
N ARG A 68 -55.46 -30.35 -10.76
CA ARG A 68 -55.95 -31.38 -9.81
C ARG A 68 -55.19 -32.72 -9.65
N GLY A 69 -54.75 -32.96 -8.41
CA GLY A 69 -54.90 -34.26 -7.73
C GLY A 69 -53.63 -34.91 -7.16
N GLY A 70 -53.56 -35.07 -5.82
CA GLY A 70 -52.65 -36.03 -5.19
C GLY A 70 -52.22 -35.77 -3.73
N SER A 71 -53.10 -36.04 -2.75
CA SER A 71 -52.75 -36.43 -1.36
C SER A 71 -52.74 -37.98 -1.30
N PRO A 72 -52.20 -38.74 -0.28
CA PRO A 72 -52.30 -38.42 1.16
C PRO A 72 -51.27 -39.04 2.17
N ARG A 73 -51.55 -38.76 3.46
CA ARG A 73 -51.19 -39.48 4.73
C ARG A 73 -49.78 -39.26 5.32
N GLY A 74 -49.60 -39.07 6.63
CA GLY A 74 -50.51 -39.27 7.77
C GLY A 74 -50.03 -38.57 9.05
N GLY A 75 -50.97 -38.34 9.96
CA GLY A 75 -50.75 -37.81 11.30
C GLY A 75 -50.86 -38.87 12.40
N GLY A 76 -50.46 -38.47 13.60
CA GLY A 76 -50.69 -39.16 14.88
C GLY A 76 -50.33 -38.20 16.00
N GLY A 77 -51.27 -37.95 16.93
CA GLY A 77 -51.13 -36.95 18.00
C GLY A 77 -51.49 -37.49 19.39
N GLY A 78 -51.41 -36.58 20.37
CA GLY A 78 -51.98 -36.68 21.73
C GLY A 78 -50.93 -36.75 22.86
N ARG A 79 -51.14 -36.27 24.08
CA ARG A 79 -52.00 -35.23 24.72
C ARG A 79 -51.66 -35.25 26.23
N GLY A 80 -51.74 -34.09 26.92
CA GLY A 80 -51.88 -33.95 28.40
C GLY A 80 -50.56 -33.93 29.18
N GLY A 81 -50.33 -33.10 30.21
CA GLY A 81 -51.17 -32.18 30.99
C GLY A 81 -50.79 -32.31 32.48
N GLY A 82 -50.48 -31.20 33.18
CA GLY A 82 -50.45 -31.17 34.65
C GLY A 82 -49.56 -30.09 35.30
N GLY A 83 -50.19 -29.15 36.05
CA GLY A 83 -49.56 -28.47 37.20
C GLY A 83 -49.44 -26.94 37.15
N SER A 84 -50.38 -26.23 37.79
CA SER A 84 -50.19 -24.89 38.42
C SER A 84 -50.33 -25.08 39.95
N PRO A 85 -50.14 -24.10 40.88
CA PRO A 85 -49.95 -22.64 40.74
C PRO A 85 -48.94 -21.99 41.75
N ARG A 86 -48.85 -20.64 41.72
CA ARG A 86 -48.26 -19.65 42.68
C ARG A 86 -47.17 -18.83 41.97
N GLY A 87 -47.17 -17.50 41.88
CA GLY A 87 -48.02 -16.46 42.42
C GLY A 87 -47.25 -15.14 42.30
N ARG A 88 -48.01 -14.02 42.34
CA ARG A 88 -47.57 -12.68 42.78
C ARG A 88 -46.82 -11.78 41.78
N GLY A 89 -47.46 -10.65 41.47
CA GLY A 89 -46.81 -9.34 41.53
C GLY A 89 -46.67 -8.62 40.19
N GLY A 90 -47.43 -7.54 40.01
CA GLY A 90 -47.41 -6.69 38.82
C GLY A 90 -46.41 -5.52 38.87
N SER A 91 -46.19 -4.97 37.68
CA SER A 91 -45.86 -3.58 37.34
C SER A 91 -44.41 -3.08 37.65
N PRO A 92 -43.97 -1.94 37.07
CA PRO A 92 -43.38 -1.85 35.73
C PRO A 92 -42.04 -1.07 35.74
N ARG A 93 -41.22 -1.16 34.67
CA ARG A 93 -40.21 -0.16 34.18
C ARG A 93 -38.96 -0.85 33.66
N GLY A 94 -38.36 -0.25 32.63
CA GLY A 94 -36.91 -0.34 32.43
C GLY A 94 -36.47 -0.73 31.03
N ARG A 95 -36.56 0.23 30.11
CA ARG A 95 -35.78 0.27 28.87
C ARG A 95 -34.29 0.24 29.21
N GLY A 96 -33.71 -0.95 29.34
CA GLY A 96 -32.29 -1.18 29.56
C GLY A 96 -31.52 -1.10 28.24
N GLY A 97 -31.20 0.12 27.82
CA GLY A 97 -30.21 0.34 26.77
C GLY A 97 -28.85 -0.15 27.24
N SER A 98 -28.21 -1.00 26.45
CA SER A 98 -26.83 -1.43 26.66
C SER A 98 -25.92 -0.21 26.86
N PRO A 99 -24.99 -0.23 27.83
CA PRO A 99 -24.12 0.90 28.08
C PRO A 99 -23.30 1.17 26.83
N ARG A 100 -23.54 2.34 26.24
CA ARG A 100 -22.70 2.93 25.21
C ARG A 100 -21.33 3.08 25.86
N GLY A 101 -20.44 2.14 25.57
CA GLY A 101 -19.04 2.19 25.98
C GLY A 101 -18.46 3.53 25.54
N GLY A 102 -18.33 4.44 26.50
CA GLY A 102 -17.59 5.67 26.36
C GLY A 102 -16.12 5.32 26.25
N GLY A 103 -15.73 4.89 25.05
CA GLY A 103 -14.34 4.88 24.64
C GLY A 103 -13.87 6.33 24.62
N ALA A 104 -13.01 6.67 25.57
CA ALA A 104 -12.22 7.88 25.60
C ALA A 104 -11.32 7.92 24.35
N GLY A 105 -11.89 8.30 23.22
CA GLY A 105 -11.19 8.77 22.03
C GLY A 105 -11.50 10.23 21.90
N GLY A 106 -10.71 11.08 22.57
CA GLY A 106 -10.68 12.50 22.25
C GLY A 106 -10.35 12.62 20.77
N GLY A 107 -11.32 13.06 20.01
CA GLY A 107 -11.14 13.39 18.60
C GLY A 107 -11.66 14.80 18.42
N MET A 108 -10.90 15.64 17.70
CA MET A 108 -11.25 17.02 17.34
C MET A 108 -12.76 17.21 17.06
N ARG A 109 -13.52 17.74 18.03
CA ARG A 109 -14.97 17.96 17.87
C ARG A 109 -15.22 19.06 16.83
N GLY A 110 -16.23 18.89 15.97
CA GLY A 110 -16.58 19.86 14.94
C GLY A 110 -16.95 21.22 15.52
N GLY A 111 -16.73 22.29 14.74
CA GLY A 111 -17.10 23.67 15.10
C GLY A 111 -16.06 24.46 15.89
N ARG A 112 -14.86 23.90 16.13
CA ARG A 112 -13.76 24.64 16.78
C ARG A 112 -12.90 25.37 15.75
N LYS A 113 -12.48 26.60 16.10
CA LYS A 113 -11.42 27.31 15.38
C LYS A 113 -10.10 26.60 15.62
N VAL A 114 -9.34 26.41 14.56
CA VAL A 114 -8.05 25.71 14.56
C VAL A 114 -7.07 26.50 13.70
N ILE A 115 -5.78 26.39 14.00
CA ILE A 115 -4.73 27.05 13.23
C ILE A 115 -4.10 25.99 12.32
N VAL A 116 -3.87 26.35 11.06
CA VAL A 116 -3.23 25.46 10.08
C VAL A 116 -1.83 26.01 9.78
N GLU A 117 -0.81 25.20 10.00
CA GLU A 117 0.59 25.53 9.73
C GLU A 117 1.17 24.57 8.68
N PRO A 118 2.09 25.03 7.81
CA PRO A 118 2.77 24.13 6.88
C PRO A 118 3.67 23.13 7.63
N HIS A 119 3.68 21.87 7.19
CA HIS A 119 4.61 20.85 7.65
C HIS A 119 5.98 21.00 6.96
N ARG A 120 7.03 20.33 7.48
CA ARG A 120 8.37 20.31 6.84
C ARG A 120 8.35 19.69 5.43
N ILE A 121 7.39 18.78 5.19
CA ILE A 121 7.21 18.11 3.90
C ILE A 121 6.21 18.92 3.09
N ARG A 122 6.57 19.24 1.84
CA ARG A 122 5.77 20.10 0.97
C ARG A 122 4.40 19.50 0.68
N GLY A 123 3.37 20.34 0.73
CA GLY A 123 1.97 19.95 0.46
C GLY A 123 1.25 19.29 1.64
N ILE A 124 1.93 19.07 2.77
CA ILE A 124 1.34 18.59 4.03
C ILE A 124 1.26 19.75 5.02
N PHE A 125 0.21 19.76 5.85
CA PHE A 125 -0.04 20.78 6.86
C PHE A 125 -0.35 20.12 8.21
N ILE A 126 -0.10 20.85 9.29
CA ILE A 126 -0.47 20.47 10.65
C ILE A 126 -1.57 21.42 11.12
N VAL A 127 -2.63 20.83 11.65
CA VAL A 127 -3.69 21.55 12.35
C VAL A 127 -3.33 21.56 13.82
N LYS A 128 -3.04 22.74 14.38
CA LYS A 128 -2.85 22.93 15.81
C LYS A 128 -4.17 23.22 16.50
N GLY A 129 -4.43 22.50 17.59
CA GLY A 129 -5.66 22.62 18.37
C GLY A 129 -5.53 21.99 19.75
N LYS A 130 -6.62 21.39 20.24
CA LYS A 130 -6.56 20.57 21.45
C LYS A 130 -5.77 19.27 21.21
N GLU A 131 -5.88 18.77 19.99
CA GLU A 131 -5.16 17.60 19.48
C GLU A 131 -4.62 18.03 18.12
N ASP A 132 -3.33 17.83 17.91
CA ASP A 132 -2.71 18.13 16.63
C ASP A 132 -3.07 17.03 15.63
N ALA A 133 -3.28 17.42 14.38
CA ALA A 133 -3.64 16.49 13.31
C ALA A 133 -2.95 16.87 11.99
N LEU A 134 -2.56 15.86 11.22
CA LEU A 134 -2.11 16.09 9.84
C LEU A 134 -3.31 16.42 8.95
N CYS A 135 -3.10 17.30 7.98
CA CYS A 135 -4.06 17.57 6.93
C CYS A 135 -3.39 17.84 5.58
N THR A 136 -4.18 17.66 4.52
CA THR A 136 -3.82 18.00 3.14
C THR A 136 -4.79 19.04 2.60
N LEU A 137 -4.35 19.85 1.65
CA LEU A 137 -5.20 20.82 0.96
C LEU A 137 -6.19 20.07 0.05
N ASN A 138 -7.49 20.25 0.26
CA ASN A 138 -8.50 19.54 -0.49
C ASN A 138 -8.57 20.05 -1.93
N MET A 139 -8.29 19.18 -2.89
CA MET A 139 -8.42 19.53 -4.31
C MET A 139 -9.88 19.62 -4.78
N VAL A 140 -10.82 18.97 -4.08
CA VAL A 140 -12.26 18.98 -4.38
C VAL A 140 -13.04 19.49 -3.16
N PRO A 141 -13.13 20.82 -2.96
CA PRO A 141 -13.82 21.42 -1.82
C PRO A 141 -15.28 20.93 -1.72
N GLY A 142 -15.81 20.84 -0.49
CA GLY A 142 -17.17 20.38 -0.24
C GLY A 142 -17.35 18.87 -0.10
N GLU A 143 -16.35 18.07 -0.50
CA GLU A 143 -16.44 16.61 -0.49
C GLU A 143 -15.39 15.92 0.42
N SER A 144 -15.86 14.90 1.16
CA SER A 144 -15.01 13.91 1.85
C SER A 144 -15.00 12.60 1.08
N VAL A 145 -13.86 11.88 1.07
CA VAL A 145 -13.76 10.59 0.36
C VAL A 145 -14.21 9.43 1.25
N TYR A 146 -13.85 9.42 2.53
CA TYR A 146 -14.12 8.31 3.46
C TYR A 146 -14.75 8.79 4.78
N GLY A 147 -15.36 9.98 4.77
CA GLY A 147 -16.03 10.59 5.92
C GLY A 147 -15.07 11.24 6.92
N GLU A 148 -13.85 11.58 6.50
CA GLU A 148 -12.89 12.33 7.28
C GLU A 148 -13.36 13.76 7.58
N LYS A 149 -12.80 14.33 8.66
CA LYS A 149 -13.08 15.71 9.05
C LYS A 149 -12.46 16.68 8.05
N ARG A 150 -13.18 17.76 7.80
CA ARG A 150 -12.80 18.81 6.85
C ARG A 150 -12.76 20.15 7.59
N ILE A 151 -11.80 21.00 7.21
CA ILE A 151 -11.54 22.27 7.85
C ILE A 151 -11.61 23.32 6.76
N ALA A 152 -12.68 24.11 6.75
CA ALA A 152 -12.77 25.26 5.87
C ALA A 152 -12.02 26.43 6.51
N SER A 153 -11.10 27.04 5.77
CA SER A 153 -10.49 28.30 6.19
C SER A 153 -11.41 29.45 5.80
N GLN A 154 -11.70 30.33 6.76
CA GLN A 154 -12.29 31.63 6.47
C GLN A 154 -11.13 32.55 6.10
N GLN A 155 -10.96 32.86 4.82
CA GLN A 155 -9.99 33.86 4.41
C GLN A 155 -10.40 35.20 5.04
N THR A 156 -9.60 35.70 5.99
CA THR A 156 -9.67 37.11 6.38
C THR A 156 -9.04 37.90 5.25
N GLU A 157 -9.77 38.85 4.68
CA GLU A 157 -9.48 39.57 3.42
C GLU A 157 -8.14 40.36 3.38
N ASN A 158 -7.22 40.21 4.34
CA ASN A 158 -5.97 40.94 4.39
C ASN A 158 -4.78 40.04 4.78
N ALA A 159 -4.18 39.37 3.80
CA ALA A 159 -2.78 38.95 3.85
C ALA A 159 -2.23 38.90 2.40
N PRO A 160 -1.02 39.42 2.14
CA PRO A 160 -0.50 39.54 0.77
C PRO A 160 -0.21 38.15 0.18
N MET A 161 -0.88 37.86 -0.93
CA MET A 161 -0.56 36.73 -1.80
C MET A 161 0.83 36.93 -2.39
N ALA A 162 1.82 36.21 -1.88
CA ALA A 162 3.07 35.98 -2.57
C ALA A 162 3.23 34.47 -2.72
N ILE A 163 2.83 33.92 -3.86
CA ILE A 163 3.61 33.03 -4.74
C ILE A 163 2.86 32.95 -6.09
N THR A 164 3.28 33.74 -7.07
CA THR A 164 3.17 33.39 -8.49
C THR A 164 4.54 33.59 -9.12
N PRO A 165 5.06 32.64 -9.92
CA PRO A 165 6.23 32.91 -10.74
C PRO A 165 5.79 33.83 -11.88
N LYS A 166 6.36 35.04 -11.93
CA LYS A 166 6.30 35.89 -13.12
C LYS A 166 6.97 35.14 -14.27
N VAL A 167 6.18 34.74 -15.28
CA VAL A 167 6.70 34.51 -16.62
C VAL A 167 6.60 35.85 -17.34
N GLU A 168 7.74 36.45 -17.66
CA GLU A 168 7.81 37.66 -18.49
C GLU A 168 7.49 37.26 -19.93
N GLU A 169 6.38 37.75 -20.46
CA GLU A 169 5.97 37.58 -21.85
C GLU A 169 6.39 38.84 -22.63
N THR A 170 7.51 38.76 -23.36
CA THR A 170 7.91 39.78 -24.33
C THR A 170 7.01 39.67 -25.56
N THR A 171 6.11 40.64 -25.71
CA THR A 171 5.26 40.82 -26.90
C THR A 171 6.10 41.19 -28.12
N ASN A 172 5.91 40.47 -29.24
CA ASN A 172 6.01 41.03 -30.59
C ASN A 172 4.91 40.40 -31.45
N GLY A 173 4.11 41.26 -32.08
CA GLY A 173 2.74 40.95 -32.53
C GLY A 173 2.59 40.16 -33.84
N SER A 174 1.38 39.61 -34.04
CA SER A 174 0.46 40.00 -35.12
C SER A 174 -0.78 39.10 -35.15
N ASN A 175 -1.95 39.75 -35.21
CA ASN A 175 -3.26 39.31 -35.69
C ASN A 175 -3.79 37.90 -35.36
N GLY A 176 -4.76 37.87 -34.45
CA GLY A 176 -5.74 36.79 -34.32
C GLY A 176 -6.89 37.19 -33.41
N VAL A 177 -8.03 37.57 -33.98
CA VAL A 177 -9.27 37.81 -33.24
C VAL A 177 -9.65 36.50 -32.54
N SER A 178 -9.57 36.49 -31.22
CA SER A 178 -10.26 35.52 -30.38
C SER A 178 -10.94 36.28 -29.24
N THR A 179 -12.26 36.18 -29.24
CA THR A 179 -13.16 36.70 -28.20
C THR A 179 -12.66 36.20 -26.83
N PRO A 180 -12.39 37.07 -25.84
CA PRO A 180 -12.09 36.59 -24.50
C PRO A 180 -13.38 36.01 -23.92
N ALA A 181 -13.42 34.69 -23.76
CA ALA A 181 -14.43 34.02 -22.94
C ALA A 181 -14.36 34.65 -21.55
N ALA A 182 -15.49 35.19 -21.09
CA ALA A 182 -15.62 35.91 -19.84
C ALA A 182 -14.98 35.12 -18.69
N ALA A 183 -13.94 35.70 -18.09
CA ALA A 183 -13.39 35.23 -16.83
C ALA A 183 -14.54 35.23 -15.80
N ALA A 184 -14.83 34.06 -15.25
CA ALA A 184 -15.83 33.91 -14.21
C ALA A 184 -15.33 34.64 -12.95
N THR A 185 -15.76 35.88 -12.77
CA THR A 185 -15.56 36.67 -11.55
C THR A 185 -16.51 36.17 -10.46
N GLY A 186 -16.25 34.98 -9.95
CA GLY A 186 -16.83 34.47 -8.70
C GLY A 186 -15.81 34.58 -7.57
N PRO A 187 -16.24 34.67 -6.29
CA PRO A 187 -15.31 34.53 -5.17
C PRO A 187 -14.58 33.19 -5.32
N ALA A 188 -13.26 33.20 -5.15
CA ALA A 188 -12.47 31.98 -5.18
C ALA A 188 -13.09 30.96 -4.21
N PRO A 189 -13.21 29.68 -4.60
CA PRO A 189 -13.81 28.68 -3.73
C PRO A 189 -13.07 28.64 -2.39
N PRO A 190 -13.79 28.46 -1.27
CA PRO A 190 -13.17 28.48 0.05
C PRO A 190 -12.11 27.39 0.14
N VAL A 191 -10.91 27.78 0.58
CA VAL A 191 -9.78 26.88 0.78
C VAL A 191 -10.13 25.92 1.92
N GLU A 192 -10.19 24.64 1.60
CA GLU A 192 -10.59 23.57 2.51
C GLU A 192 -9.45 22.58 2.71
N TYR A 193 -9.26 22.10 3.94
CA TYR A 193 -8.28 21.08 4.28
C TYR A 193 -8.98 19.79 4.72
N ARG A 194 -8.37 18.64 4.46
CA ARG A 194 -8.86 17.32 4.87
C ARG A 194 -7.93 16.70 5.90
N VAL A 195 -8.47 16.25 7.02
CA VAL A 195 -7.69 15.57 8.06
C VAL A 195 -7.20 14.22 7.53
N TRP A 196 -5.90 13.99 7.65
CA TRP A 196 -5.25 12.76 7.21
C TRP A 196 -5.00 11.85 8.42
N ASN A 197 -5.66 10.69 8.45
CA ASN A 197 -5.61 9.78 9.60
C ASN A 197 -4.41 8.81 9.53
N PRO A 198 -3.45 8.88 10.48
CA PRO A 198 -2.30 7.97 10.54
C PRO A 198 -2.67 6.49 10.73
N PHE A 199 -3.78 6.19 11.42
CA PHE A 199 -4.26 4.82 11.65
C PHE A 199 -4.95 4.19 10.42
N ARG A 200 -5.12 4.95 9.35
CA ARG A 200 -5.71 4.46 8.08
C ARG A 200 -4.78 4.59 6.89
N SER A 201 -3.64 5.27 7.06
CA SER A 201 -2.72 5.57 5.98
C SER A 201 -1.29 5.42 6.47
N LYS A 202 -0.60 4.41 5.93
CA LYS A 202 0.80 4.11 6.28
C LYS A 202 1.74 5.26 5.95
N LEU A 203 1.42 6.00 4.88
CA LEU A 203 2.15 7.22 4.53
C LEU A 203 1.96 8.33 5.58
N ALA A 204 0.74 8.55 6.09
CA ALA A 204 0.53 9.48 7.21
C ALA A 204 1.22 9.03 8.49
N ALA A 205 1.18 7.71 8.78
CA ALA A 205 1.92 7.14 9.91
C ALA A 205 3.43 7.40 9.78
N ALA A 206 4.00 7.26 8.58
CA ALA A 206 5.41 7.54 8.33
C ALA A 206 5.75 9.02 8.54
N VAL A 207 4.88 9.93 8.09
CA VAL A 207 5.03 11.37 8.31
C VAL A 207 5.00 11.70 9.80
N MET A 208 4.07 11.12 10.56
CA MET A 208 4.00 11.28 12.02
C MET A 208 5.18 10.64 12.76
N ALA A 209 5.68 9.49 12.27
CA ALA A 209 6.81 8.77 12.85
C ALA A 209 8.15 9.48 12.60
N GLY A 210 8.16 10.50 11.72
CA GLY A 210 9.31 11.36 11.55
C GLY A 210 10.16 11.09 10.32
N ILE A 211 9.60 10.52 9.23
CA ILE A 211 10.30 10.36 7.95
C ILE A 211 10.84 11.68 7.37
N GLU A 212 12.11 11.74 6.97
CA GLU A 212 12.77 12.98 6.52
C GLU A 212 12.10 13.57 5.26
N ASP A 213 11.96 12.76 4.22
CA ASP A 213 11.29 13.13 2.97
C ASP A 213 10.53 11.93 2.39
N THR A 214 9.30 12.17 1.93
CA THR A 214 8.50 11.16 1.20
C THR A 214 8.76 11.22 -0.30
N HIS A 215 9.46 12.25 -0.78
CA HIS A 215 9.66 12.56 -2.20
C HIS A 215 8.35 12.69 -2.99
N ILE A 216 7.24 12.95 -2.29
CA ILE A 216 5.95 13.30 -2.86
C ILE A 216 5.77 14.79 -2.61
N TYR A 217 5.81 15.58 -3.68
CA TYR A 217 5.77 17.03 -3.62
C TYR A 217 4.78 17.60 -4.65
N PRO A 218 4.32 18.86 -4.47
CA PRO A 218 3.46 19.51 -5.46
C PRO A 218 4.09 19.52 -6.86
N GLY A 219 3.37 19.03 -7.86
CA GLY A 219 3.83 18.86 -9.24
C GLY A 219 4.55 17.54 -9.55
N ALA A 220 4.76 16.65 -8.56
CA ALA A 220 5.41 15.36 -8.79
C ALA A 220 4.50 14.38 -9.57
N ARG A 221 5.11 13.47 -10.32
CA ARG A 221 4.42 12.30 -10.88
C ARG A 221 4.66 11.10 -9.98
N VAL A 222 3.60 10.53 -9.43
CA VAL A 222 3.65 9.44 -8.45
C VAL A 222 2.98 8.20 -9.00
N LEU A 223 3.66 7.06 -8.93
CA LEU A 223 3.05 5.74 -9.15
C LEU A 223 2.74 5.09 -7.80
N TYR A 224 1.46 4.88 -7.53
CA TYR A 224 0.97 4.25 -6.31
C TYR A 224 0.59 2.80 -6.59
N LEU A 225 1.32 1.85 -5.98
CA LEU A 225 1.07 0.41 -6.11
C LEU A 225 0.26 -0.08 -4.90
N GLY A 226 -0.90 -0.69 -5.15
CA GLY A 226 -1.81 -1.15 -4.10
C GLY A 226 -2.74 -0.04 -3.60
N ALA A 227 -3.41 0.65 -4.53
CA ALA A 227 -4.26 1.81 -4.23
C ALA A 227 -5.53 1.49 -3.42
N ALA A 228 -5.94 0.23 -3.35
CA ALA A 228 -7.17 -0.24 -2.71
C ALA A 228 -8.38 0.61 -3.14
N SER A 229 -9.15 1.15 -2.20
CA SER A 229 -10.30 2.01 -2.47
C SER A 229 -9.94 3.49 -2.70
N GLY A 230 -8.65 3.85 -2.66
CA GLY A 230 -8.17 5.21 -2.93
C GLY A 230 -8.20 6.18 -1.75
N THR A 231 -8.34 5.69 -0.51
CA THR A 231 -8.33 6.54 0.70
C THR A 231 -7.04 7.35 0.82
N SER A 232 -5.89 6.68 0.87
CA SER A 232 -4.56 7.32 0.89
C SER A 232 -4.22 8.01 -0.42
N VAL A 233 -4.61 7.42 -1.56
CA VAL A 233 -4.37 8.00 -2.89
C VAL A 233 -5.01 9.39 -3.02
N SER A 234 -6.18 9.59 -2.41
CA SER A 234 -6.84 10.90 -2.41
C SER A 234 -6.01 11.98 -1.69
N HIS A 235 -5.26 11.63 -0.63
CA HIS A 235 -4.36 12.57 0.04
C HIS A 235 -3.06 12.77 -0.74
N VAL A 236 -2.53 11.73 -1.39
CA VAL A 236 -1.37 11.87 -2.29
C VAL A 236 -1.71 12.79 -3.47
N SER A 237 -2.90 12.64 -4.05
CA SER A 237 -3.42 13.53 -5.09
C SER A 237 -3.56 14.98 -4.61
N ASP A 238 -4.06 15.19 -3.39
CA ASP A 238 -4.14 16.51 -2.77
C ASP A 238 -2.75 17.16 -2.58
N ILE A 239 -1.73 16.38 -2.18
CA ILE A 239 -0.34 16.86 -1.99
C ILE A 239 0.33 17.21 -3.31
N VAL A 240 0.16 16.34 -4.31
CA VAL A 240 0.73 16.50 -5.66
C VAL A 240 0.07 17.69 -6.38
N GLY A 241 -1.21 17.94 -6.11
CA GLY A 241 -1.94 19.07 -6.68
C GLY A 241 -2.28 18.90 -8.17
N PRO A 242 -2.83 19.95 -8.80
CA PRO A 242 -3.35 19.88 -10.17
C PRO A 242 -2.27 19.72 -11.25
N GLU A 243 -1.05 20.18 -10.99
CA GLU A 243 0.08 20.13 -11.94
C GLU A 243 0.78 18.78 -11.99
N GLY A 244 0.65 17.97 -10.94
CA GLY A 244 1.24 16.64 -10.90
C GLY A 244 0.22 15.55 -11.20
N MET A 245 0.67 14.29 -11.23
CA MET A 245 -0.16 13.15 -11.62
C MET A 245 0.05 11.97 -10.67
N VAL A 246 -1.03 11.27 -10.35
CA VAL A 246 -1.00 10.05 -9.53
C VAL A 246 -1.54 8.88 -10.34
N TYR A 247 -0.69 7.92 -10.67
CA TYR A 247 -1.07 6.67 -11.31
C TYR A 247 -1.36 5.64 -10.22
N ALA A 248 -2.63 5.27 -10.04
CA ALA A 248 -3.07 4.42 -8.95
C ALA A 248 -3.37 3.01 -9.45
N VAL A 249 -2.47 2.06 -9.16
CA VAL A 249 -2.59 0.66 -9.58
C VAL A 249 -3.28 -0.16 -8.48
N GLU A 250 -4.37 -0.83 -8.85
CA GLU A 250 -5.11 -1.73 -7.97
C GLU A 250 -5.51 -3.01 -8.70
N PHE A 251 -5.32 -4.17 -8.08
CA PHE A 251 -5.66 -5.44 -8.70
C PHE A 251 -7.14 -5.79 -8.55
N SER A 252 -7.74 -5.50 -7.39
CA SER A 252 -9.11 -5.89 -7.08
C SER A 252 -10.13 -5.07 -7.88
N HIS A 253 -11.01 -5.74 -8.63
CA HIS A 253 -12.12 -5.06 -9.31
C HIS A 253 -13.11 -4.38 -8.35
N ARG A 254 -13.31 -4.94 -7.14
CA ARG A 254 -14.21 -4.34 -6.14
C ARG A 254 -13.63 -3.01 -5.67
N SER A 255 -12.39 -3.03 -5.20
CA SER A 255 -11.70 -1.82 -4.74
C SER A 255 -11.49 -0.83 -5.89
N GLY A 256 -11.23 -1.35 -7.10
CA GLY A 256 -11.12 -0.56 -8.32
C GLY A 256 -12.37 0.22 -8.68
N ARG A 257 -13.58 -0.26 -8.34
CA ARG A 257 -14.83 0.52 -8.52
C ARG A 257 -14.85 1.76 -7.64
N ASP A 258 -14.45 1.62 -6.37
CA ASP A 258 -14.39 2.73 -5.43
C ASP A 258 -13.29 3.71 -5.84
N LEU A 259 -12.13 3.19 -6.26
CA LEU A 259 -11.02 3.98 -6.80
C LEU A 259 -11.46 4.79 -8.03
N LEU A 260 -12.20 4.19 -8.97
CA LEU A 260 -12.79 4.89 -10.11
C LEU A 260 -13.75 6.00 -9.66
N GLY A 261 -14.59 5.73 -8.65
CA GLY A 261 -15.51 6.70 -8.10
C GLY A 261 -14.81 7.94 -7.55
N MET A 262 -13.69 7.74 -6.86
CA MET A 262 -12.84 8.81 -6.34
C MET A 262 -12.10 9.56 -7.46
N ALA A 263 -11.52 8.82 -8.42
CA ALA A 263 -10.75 9.38 -9.52
C ALA A 263 -11.62 10.22 -10.49
N LYS A 264 -12.91 9.89 -10.66
CA LYS A 264 -13.84 10.72 -11.45
C LYS A 264 -13.90 12.17 -11.00
N LYS A 265 -13.63 12.43 -9.72
CA LYS A 265 -13.70 13.76 -9.12
C LYS A 265 -12.33 14.43 -9.05
N ARG A 266 -11.25 13.67 -9.20
CA ARG A 266 -9.87 14.13 -9.11
C ARG A 266 -9.16 13.92 -10.45
N PRO A 267 -9.05 14.96 -11.30
CA PRO A 267 -8.54 14.81 -12.66
C PRO A 267 -7.06 14.40 -12.72
N ASN A 268 -6.29 14.66 -11.66
CA ASN A 268 -4.89 14.26 -11.57
C ASN A 268 -4.67 12.79 -11.16
N VAL A 269 -5.73 12.01 -10.94
CA VAL A 269 -5.64 10.57 -10.60
C VAL A 269 -6.03 9.72 -11.80
N VAL A 270 -5.10 8.86 -12.23
CA VAL A 270 -5.34 7.86 -13.27
C VAL A 270 -5.50 6.49 -12.60
N PRO A 271 -6.73 5.94 -12.50
CA PRO A 271 -6.95 4.64 -11.90
C PRO A 271 -6.64 3.52 -12.90
N ILE A 272 -5.83 2.54 -12.48
CA ILE A 272 -5.40 1.41 -13.30
C ILE A 272 -5.80 0.13 -12.57
N VAL A 273 -6.78 -0.59 -13.12
CA VAL A 273 -7.26 -1.84 -12.54
C VAL A 273 -6.56 -3.02 -13.20
N ASP A 274 -5.34 -3.32 -12.75
CA ASP A 274 -4.50 -4.42 -13.27
C ASP A 274 -3.50 -4.91 -12.21
N ASP A 275 -2.85 -6.04 -12.49
CA ASP A 275 -1.87 -6.66 -11.59
C ASP A 275 -0.52 -5.94 -11.64
N ALA A 276 -0.07 -5.41 -10.49
CA ALA A 276 1.21 -4.73 -10.33
C ALA A 276 2.43 -5.63 -10.67
N ARG A 277 2.29 -6.96 -10.64
CA ARG A 277 3.34 -7.91 -11.05
C ARG A 277 3.67 -7.86 -12.53
N HIS A 278 2.77 -7.31 -13.35
CA HIS A 278 2.83 -7.34 -14.81
C HIS A 278 2.83 -5.92 -15.41
N PRO A 279 3.88 -5.10 -15.18
CA PRO A 279 3.92 -3.69 -15.60
C PRO A 279 3.87 -3.46 -17.11
N HIS A 280 4.04 -4.50 -17.94
CA HIS A 280 3.88 -4.41 -19.38
C HIS A 280 2.43 -4.18 -19.81
N LYS A 281 1.43 -4.62 -19.02
CA LYS A 281 0.02 -4.48 -19.39
C LYS A 281 -0.46 -3.03 -19.39
N TYR A 282 0.05 -2.22 -18.46
CA TYR A 282 -0.30 -0.80 -18.34
C TYR A 282 0.82 0.13 -18.83
N SER A 283 1.75 -0.37 -19.64
CA SER A 283 2.83 0.44 -20.25
C SER A 283 2.34 1.72 -20.89
N MET A 284 1.22 1.60 -21.60
CA MET A 284 0.74 2.65 -22.50
C MET A 284 0.06 3.78 -21.73
N MET A 285 -0.28 3.55 -20.46
CA MET A 285 -1.00 4.51 -19.62
C MET A 285 -0.07 5.33 -18.73
N ILE A 286 1.11 4.81 -18.40
CA ILE A 286 2.01 5.41 -17.40
C ILE A 286 3.24 6.01 -18.09
N GLY A 287 3.46 7.31 -17.89
CA GLY A 287 4.70 7.99 -18.26
C GLY A 287 5.80 7.79 -17.22
N ILE A 288 7.00 8.34 -17.48
CA ILE A 288 8.06 8.34 -16.47
C ILE A 288 7.61 9.12 -15.23
N VAL A 289 7.78 8.49 -14.07
CA VAL A 289 7.40 9.01 -12.75
C VAL A 289 8.62 9.41 -11.92
N ASP A 290 8.39 10.30 -10.96
CA ASP A 290 9.42 10.81 -10.05
C ASP A 290 9.58 9.90 -8.84
N THR A 291 8.46 9.38 -8.33
CA THR A 291 8.41 8.60 -7.08
C THR A 291 7.43 7.44 -7.21
N ILE A 292 7.78 6.27 -6.65
CA ILE A 292 6.87 5.14 -6.47
C ILE A 292 6.53 5.02 -4.99
N PHE A 293 5.24 4.92 -4.66
CA PHE A 293 4.79 4.49 -3.34
C PHE A 293 4.21 3.08 -3.44
N SER A 294 4.68 2.16 -2.59
CA SER A 294 4.22 0.77 -2.58
C SER A 294 3.58 0.40 -1.25
N ASP A 295 2.29 0.08 -1.30
CA ASP A 295 1.50 -0.45 -0.18
C ASP A 295 1.02 -1.90 -0.44
N VAL A 296 1.74 -2.61 -1.30
CA VAL A 296 1.41 -3.98 -1.69
C VAL A 296 1.85 -4.95 -0.60
N ALA A 297 0.90 -5.62 0.04
CA ALA A 297 1.17 -6.68 1.02
C ALA A 297 1.32 -8.04 0.32
N GLN A 298 2.49 -8.31 -0.26
CA GLN A 298 2.82 -9.60 -0.90
C GLN A 298 4.22 -10.08 -0.50
N PRO A 299 4.49 -11.40 -0.45
CA PRO A 299 5.83 -11.91 -0.17
C PRO A 299 6.88 -11.52 -1.21
N ASP A 300 6.46 -11.29 -2.46
CA ASP A 300 7.33 -10.87 -3.57
C ASP A 300 7.35 -9.35 -3.79
N GLN A 301 7.17 -8.56 -2.71
CA GLN A 301 7.04 -7.10 -2.76
C GLN A 301 8.26 -6.41 -3.40
N ALA A 302 9.49 -6.73 -2.98
CA ALA A 302 10.70 -6.15 -3.56
C ALA A 302 10.77 -6.33 -5.09
N ARG A 303 10.42 -7.53 -5.58
CA ARG A 303 10.42 -7.85 -7.02
C ARG A 303 9.36 -7.04 -7.77
N ILE A 304 8.15 -6.91 -7.21
CA ILE A 304 7.07 -6.11 -7.82
C ILE A 304 7.52 -4.65 -7.96
N VAL A 305 8.12 -4.09 -6.91
CA VAL A 305 8.62 -2.72 -6.91
C VAL A 305 9.74 -2.55 -7.93
N ALA A 306 10.71 -3.46 -7.96
CA ALA A 306 11.83 -3.43 -8.92
C ALA A 306 11.34 -3.45 -10.37
N HIS A 307 10.45 -4.37 -10.71
CA HIS A 307 9.87 -4.48 -12.06
C HIS A 307 9.16 -3.19 -12.51
N ASN A 308 8.46 -2.52 -11.59
CA ASN A 308 7.80 -1.25 -11.85
C ASN A 308 8.80 -0.09 -12.00
N ALA A 309 9.79 -0.02 -11.11
CA ALA A 309 10.81 1.01 -11.15
C ALA A 309 11.65 0.94 -12.42
N HIS A 310 12.04 -0.26 -12.86
CA HIS A 310 12.82 -0.47 -14.08
C HIS A 310 12.16 0.11 -15.32
N LYS A 311 10.83 0.22 -15.32
CA LYS A 311 10.02 0.61 -16.46
C LYS A 311 9.51 2.03 -16.40
N PHE A 312 9.21 2.54 -15.20
CA PHE A 312 8.52 3.82 -15.04
C PHE A 312 9.30 4.83 -14.20
N LEU A 313 10.20 4.41 -13.31
CA LEU A 313 10.88 5.34 -12.42
C LEU A 313 12.08 5.98 -13.12
N LYS A 314 12.20 7.30 -13.03
CA LYS A 314 13.39 8.01 -13.53
C LYS A 314 14.64 7.60 -12.76
N ASN A 315 15.81 7.77 -13.38
CA ASN A 315 17.08 7.65 -12.66
C ASN A 315 17.16 8.71 -11.56
N ASN A 316 17.69 8.35 -10.39
CA ASN A 316 17.64 9.16 -9.16
C ASN A 316 16.19 9.47 -8.70
N GLY A 317 15.21 8.71 -9.19
CA GLY A 317 13.86 8.70 -8.64
C GLY A 317 13.84 7.95 -7.31
N HIS A 318 12.75 8.12 -6.57
CA HIS A 318 12.66 7.57 -5.21
C HIS A 318 11.55 6.53 -5.12
N VAL A 319 11.72 5.60 -4.19
CA VAL A 319 10.69 4.64 -3.83
C VAL A 319 10.48 4.69 -2.34
N VAL A 320 9.21 4.76 -1.95
CA VAL A 320 8.76 4.62 -0.58
C VAL A 320 7.98 3.32 -0.48
N ILE A 321 8.48 2.36 0.29
CA ILE A 321 7.92 1.02 0.40
C ILE A 321 7.43 0.82 1.83
N SER A 322 6.16 0.45 1.98
CA SER A 322 5.64 0.01 3.26
C SER A 322 5.74 -1.51 3.38
N ILE A 323 6.62 -1.99 4.24
CA ILE A 323 6.87 -3.41 4.48
C ILE A 323 6.06 -3.84 5.71
N LYS A 324 5.26 -4.90 5.55
CA LYS A 324 4.56 -5.57 6.65
C LYS A 324 5.22 -6.92 6.89
N ALA A 325 5.94 -7.07 8.00
CA ALA A 325 6.74 -8.27 8.26
C ALA A 325 5.91 -9.55 8.15
N ASN A 326 4.75 -9.57 8.80
CA ASN A 326 3.82 -10.70 8.83
C ASN A 326 3.29 -11.14 7.45
N CYS A 327 3.33 -10.28 6.43
CA CYS A 327 2.92 -10.66 5.07
C CYS A 327 4.06 -11.17 4.21
N VAL A 328 5.31 -10.91 4.60
CA VAL A 328 6.50 -11.42 3.91
C VAL A 328 6.89 -12.78 4.47
N ASP A 329 7.07 -12.84 5.79
CA ASP A 329 7.36 -14.07 6.52
C ASP A 329 6.78 -13.96 7.94
N SER A 330 5.79 -14.79 8.25
CA SER A 330 5.13 -14.80 9.57
C SER A 330 5.88 -15.58 10.64
N THR A 331 6.98 -16.24 10.28
CA THR A 331 7.76 -17.09 11.20
C THR A 331 9.05 -16.42 11.67
N ALA A 332 9.53 -15.42 10.92
CA ALA A 332 10.73 -14.67 11.24
C ALA A 332 10.42 -13.41 12.07
N GLU A 333 11.40 -12.96 12.83
CA GLU A 333 11.32 -11.68 13.55
C GLU A 333 11.23 -10.50 12.57
N PRO A 334 10.43 -9.45 12.86
CA PRO A 334 10.22 -8.32 11.95
C PRO A 334 11.52 -7.64 11.49
N GLU A 335 12.49 -7.48 12.38
CA GLU A 335 13.79 -6.88 12.06
C GLU A 335 14.56 -7.67 10.99
N ALA A 336 14.52 -9.00 11.07
CA ALA A 336 15.16 -9.88 10.09
C ALA A 336 14.47 -9.80 8.73
N VAL A 337 13.15 -9.71 8.72
CA VAL A 337 12.35 -9.52 7.49
C VAL A 337 12.67 -8.17 6.84
N PHE A 338 12.74 -7.09 7.61
CA PHE A 338 13.10 -5.77 7.09
C PHE A 338 14.51 -5.76 6.48
N ALA A 339 15.49 -6.35 7.17
CA ALA A 339 16.86 -6.47 6.65
C ALA A 339 16.90 -7.29 5.35
N GLY A 340 16.13 -8.39 5.28
CA GLY A 340 15.99 -9.21 4.08
C GLY A 340 15.44 -8.43 2.88
N GLU A 341 14.34 -7.69 3.07
CA GLU A 341 13.76 -6.86 2.00
C GLU A 341 14.69 -5.74 1.56
N VAL A 342 15.38 -5.08 2.49
CA VAL A 342 16.38 -4.04 2.17
C VAL A 342 17.52 -4.61 1.33
N ASN A 343 17.97 -5.84 1.59
CA ASN A 343 19.00 -6.50 0.79
C ASN A 343 18.51 -6.84 -0.63
N LYS A 344 17.27 -7.35 -0.78
CA LYS A 344 16.66 -7.59 -2.10
C LYS A 344 16.56 -6.30 -2.92
N LEU A 345 16.23 -5.18 -2.28
CA LEU A 345 16.20 -3.87 -2.95
C LEU A 345 17.59 -3.44 -3.42
N ARG A 346 18.64 -3.70 -2.63
CA ARG A 346 20.03 -3.41 -3.03
C ARG A 346 20.46 -4.20 -4.26
N GLU A 347 20.04 -5.46 -4.36
CA GLU A 347 20.29 -6.30 -5.54
C GLU A 347 19.63 -5.72 -6.80
N GLU A 348 18.47 -5.08 -6.65
CA GLU A 348 17.69 -4.44 -7.73
C GLU A 348 18.08 -2.97 -8.00
N GLN A 349 19.33 -2.58 -7.69
CA GLN A 349 19.88 -1.24 -7.94
C GLN A 349 19.24 -0.09 -7.14
N PHE A 350 18.57 -0.39 -6.02
CA PHE A 350 18.13 0.63 -5.08
C PHE A 350 19.18 0.90 -4.01
N LYS A 351 19.30 2.16 -3.63
CA LYS A 351 20.10 2.58 -2.48
C LYS A 351 19.15 3.03 -1.36
N PRO A 352 19.00 2.23 -0.29
CA PRO A 352 18.21 2.64 0.88
C PRO A 352 18.79 3.92 1.49
N ILE A 353 17.93 4.90 1.78
CA ILE A 353 18.27 6.18 2.40
C ILE A 353 17.86 6.16 3.87
N GLU A 354 16.60 5.79 4.12
CA GLU A 354 15.96 5.91 5.42
C GLU A 354 15.04 4.70 5.67
N GLN A 355 14.93 4.31 6.93
CA GLN A 355 13.98 3.31 7.39
C GLN A 355 13.34 3.79 8.71
N VAL A 356 12.01 3.78 8.76
CA VAL A 356 11.23 4.23 9.93
C VAL A 356 10.18 3.17 10.28
N THR A 357 10.09 2.78 11.54
CA THR A 357 9.03 1.90 12.05
C THR A 357 7.74 2.70 12.31
N LEU A 358 6.57 2.11 12.02
CA LEU A 358 5.29 2.80 12.13
C LEU A 358 4.60 2.68 13.50
N GLU A 359 5.30 2.21 14.52
CA GLU A 359 4.76 2.18 15.89
C GLU A 359 4.61 3.62 16.42
N PRO A 360 3.47 3.99 17.03
CA PRO A 360 2.41 3.13 17.59
C PRO A 360 1.18 2.89 16.66
N TYR A 361 1.21 3.33 15.40
CA TYR A 361 0.04 3.30 14.51
C TYR A 361 -0.23 1.91 13.93
N GLU A 362 0.82 1.25 13.41
CA GLU A 362 0.75 -0.10 12.88
C GLU A 362 1.90 -0.94 13.43
N ARG A 363 1.57 -2.10 14.03
CA ARG A 363 2.55 -3.06 14.55
C ARG A 363 3.21 -3.84 13.43
N ASP A 364 4.49 -4.18 13.58
CA ASP A 364 5.29 -4.97 12.63
C ASP A 364 5.32 -4.37 11.21
N HIS A 365 5.22 -3.04 11.12
CA HIS A 365 5.32 -2.29 9.87
C HIS A 365 6.52 -1.34 9.90
N ALA A 366 7.23 -1.28 8.78
CA ALA A 366 8.28 -0.31 8.54
C ALA A 366 8.12 0.31 7.16
N VAL A 367 8.44 1.60 7.04
CA VAL A 367 8.56 2.29 5.77
C VAL A 367 10.04 2.46 5.45
N VAL A 368 10.42 2.06 4.24
CA VAL A 368 11.77 2.20 3.70
C VAL A 368 11.73 3.17 2.53
N VAL A 369 12.60 4.18 2.56
CA VAL A 369 12.85 5.09 1.45
C VAL A 369 14.13 4.71 0.76
N ALA A 370 14.11 4.57 -0.56
CA ALA A 370 15.27 4.22 -1.36
C ALA A 370 15.36 5.02 -2.66
N GLU A 371 16.58 5.30 -3.09
CA GLU A 371 16.89 5.98 -4.34
C GLU A 371 17.19 4.97 -5.44
N TYR A 372 16.55 5.10 -6.60
CA TYR A 372 16.72 4.20 -7.73
C TYR A 372 17.89 4.64 -8.61
N ARG A 373 18.84 3.71 -8.88
CA ARG A 373 20.03 3.98 -9.70
C ARG A 373 20.76 5.26 -9.28
N ALA A 374 20.92 5.42 -7.97
CA ALA A 374 21.60 6.57 -7.38
C ALA A 374 22.93 6.84 -8.09
N ALA A 375 23.13 8.08 -8.53
CA ALA A 375 24.37 8.47 -9.17
C ALA A 375 25.57 8.14 -8.27
N LYS A 376 26.56 7.44 -8.82
CA LYS A 376 27.84 7.24 -8.13
C LYS A 376 28.42 8.63 -7.86
N LYS A 377 28.42 9.08 -6.60
CA LYS A 377 29.00 10.36 -6.20
C LYS A 377 30.39 10.50 -6.84
N LYS A 378 30.58 11.49 -7.72
CA LYS A 378 31.86 11.85 -8.37
C LYS A 378 32.99 12.21 -7.38
N VAL A 379 32.68 12.24 -6.08
CA VAL A 379 33.62 12.53 -4.97
C VAL A 379 34.83 11.59 -4.92
N LYS A 380 34.76 10.39 -5.52
CA LYS A 380 35.92 9.49 -5.60
C LYS A 380 36.89 9.78 -6.75
N LYS A 381 36.54 10.64 -7.70
CA LYS A 381 37.41 10.97 -8.85
C LYS A 381 38.36 12.12 -8.51
N GLU A 382 37.86 13.20 -7.90
CA GLU A 382 38.69 14.34 -7.47
C GLU A 382 39.70 13.96 -6.38
N LYS A 383 39.33 13.11 -5.42
CA LYS A 383 40.28 12.60 -4.40
C LYS A 383 41.31 11.60 -4.93
N LYS A 384 41.05 10.97 -6.08
CA LYS A 384 41.99 10.04 -6.70
C LYS A 384 42.95 10.78 -7.63
N GLU A 385 42.46 11.78 -8.36
CA GLU A 385 43.28 12.67 -9.19
C GLU A 385 44.22 13.54 -8.32
N GLN A 386 43.77 14.02 -7.15
CA GLN A 386 44.63 14.76 -6.21
C GLN A 386 45.66 13.89 -5.47
N MET A 387 45.49 12.55 -5.42
CA MET A 387 46.47 11.63 -4.82
C MET A 387 47.40 10.98 -5.86
N GLU A 388 47.13 11.16 -7.16
CA GLU A 388 48.01 10.73 -8.26
C GLU A 388 48.87 11.90 -8.79
N GLU A 389 48.60 13.14 -8.34
CA GLU A 389 49.39 14.35 -8.62
C GLU A 389 50.32 14.80 -7.47
N GLU A 390 50.22 14.18 -6.28
CA GLU A 390 51.21 14.27 -5.18
C GLU A 390 52.09 13.02 -5.14
#